data_AF-A0A1E1VBG2-F1
#
_entry.id   AF-A0A1E1VBG2-F1
#
_cell.length_a   1.000
_cell.length_b   1.000
_cell.length_c   1.000
_cell.angle_alpha   90.00
_cell.angle_beta   90.00
_cell.angle_gamma   90.00
#
_symmetry.space_group_name_H-M   'P 1'
#
loop_
_entity.id
_entity.type
_entity.pdbx_description
1 polymer ?
#
loop_
_entity_poly.entity_id
_entity_poly.type
_entity_poly.pdbx_seq_one_letter_code
_entity_poly.pdbx_strand_id
1 'polypeptide(L)' 'MTTTAYKAGDLLSLTNDMINQPRPGPFEVLRVMPSRDNAEEQYRVRGPDGRERVIGHHEIVGNGAAVAKI' A
#
# COMPACT_ATOMS: atom_id res chain seq x y z
N MET A 1 -6.93 16.37 -8.18
CA MET A 1 -5.79 15.46 -7.96
C MET A 1 -6.35 14.05 -8.08
N THR A 2 -5.90 13.27 -9.06
CA THR A 2 -6.39 11.89 -9.25
C THR A 2 -5.71 10.98 -8.24
N THR A 3 -6.43 10.59 -7.19
CA THR A 3 -6.00 9.57 -6.23
C THR A 3 -5.90 8.23 -6.98
N THR A 4 -4.71 7.64 -7.04
CA THR A 4 -4.53 6.34 -7.71
C THR A 4 -5.21 5.25 -6.90
N ALA A 5 -6.30 4.68 -7.40
CA ALA A 5 -6.95 3.55 -6.73
C ALA A 5 -6.10 2.27 -6.90
N TYR A 6 -5.70 1.65 -5.80
CA TYR A 6 -4.96 0.39 -5.78
C TYR A 6 -5.88 -0.81 -5.56
N LYS A 7 -5.54 -1.94 -6.16
CA LYS A 7 -6.31 -3.20 -6.07
C LYS A 7 -5.44 -4.35 -5.61
N ALA A 8 -6.09 -5.46 -5.22
CA ALA A 8 -5.38 -6.69 -4.85
C ALA A 8 -4.43 -7.16 -5.97
N GLY A 9 -3.22 -7.56 -5.59
CA GLY A 9 -2.13 -7.95 -6.48
C GLY A 9 -1.21 -6.80 -6.94
N ASP A 10 -1.56 -5.54 -6.67
CA ASP A 10 -0.65 -4.42 -6.94
C ASP A 10 0.56 -4.46 -5.99
N LEU A 11 1.74 -4.11 -6.51
CA LEU A 11 2.95 -3.95 -5.71
C LEU A 11 3.20 -2.47 -5.41
N LEU A 12 3.41 -2.16 -4.15
CA LEU A 12 3.54 -0.80 -3.63
C LEU A 12 4.87 -0.63 -2.90
N SER A 13 5.40 0.59 -2.95
CA SER A 13 6.45 1.06 -2.05
C SER A 13 5.81 1.94 -0.99
N LEU A 14 6.23 1.76 0.26
CA LEU A 14 5.71 2.55 1.37
C LEU A 14 6.69 3.65 1.77
N THR A 15 6.18 4.72 2.34
CA THR A 15 7.00 5.73 3.00
C THR A 15 7.69 5.10 4.22
N ASN A 16 8.65 5.80 4.82
CA ASN A 16 9.21 5.37 6.10
C ASN A 16 8.09 5.29 7.15
N ASP A 17 8.29 4.48 8.19
CA ASP A 17 7.33 4.41 9.29
C ASP A 17 7.36 5.67 10.18
N MET A 18 6.54 5.67 11.23
CA MET A 18 6.42 6.82 12.14
C MET A 18 7.71 7.15 12.90
N ILE A 19 8.65 6.21 13.04
CA ILE A 19 9.95 6.41 13.68
C ILE A 19 11.09 6.58 12.64
N ASN A 20 10.71 6.88 11.39
CA ASN A 20 11.59 7.08 10.25
C ASN A 20 12.43 5.83 9.89
N GLN A 21 11.96 4.63 10.25
CA GLN A 21 12.57 3.39 9.78
C GLN A 21 12.17 3.12 8.33
N PRO A 22 13.14 2.76 7.46
CA PRO A 22 12.86 2.39 6.09
C PRO A 22 12.00 1.12 6.03
N ARG A 23 11.00 1.13 5.16
CA ARG A 23 10.12 -0.01 4.88
C ARG A 23 10.52 -0.63 3.53
N PRO A 24 11.47 -1.60 3.50
CA PRO A 24 11.90 -2.22 2.25
C PRO A 24 10.74 -3.03 1.63
N GLY A 25 10.26 -2.56 0.49
CA GLY A 25 9.25 -3.22 -0.33
C GLY A 25 9.86 -4.23 -1.32
N PRO A 26 9.08 -4.70 -2.31
CA PRO A 26 7.70 -4.30 -2.59
C PRO A 26 6.68 -4.92 -1.62
N PHE A 27 5.56 -4.22 -1.40
CA PHE A 27 4.43 -4.70 -0.62
C PHE A 27 3.28 -5.06 -1.55
N GLU A 28 2.76 -6.29 -1.45
CA GLU A 28 1.61 -6.74 -2.24
C GLU A 28 0.30 -6.34 -1.58
N VAL A 29 -0.61 -5.69 -2.30
CA VAL A 29 -1.97 -5.45 -1.82
C VAL A 29 -2.73 -6.77 -1.79
N LEU A 30 -3.17 -7.18 -0.61
CA LEU A 30 -4.02 -8.37 -0.43
C LEU A 30 -5.49 -8.04 -0.64
N ARG A 31 -5.94 -6.89 -0.14
CA ARG A 31 -7.32 -6.41 -0.31
C ARG A 31 -7.47 -4.94 0.10
N VAL A 32 -8.42 -4.25 -0.53
CA VAL A 32 -8.92 -2.95 -0.08
C VAL A 32 -9.83 -3.17 1.13
N MET A 33 -9.64 -2.39 2.19
CA MET A 33 -10.50 -2.41 3.37
C MET A 33 -11.75 -1.55 3.13
N PRO A 34 -12.91 -1.92 3.70
CA PRO A 34 -14.05 -1.03 3.71
C PRO A 34 -13.66 0.31 4.34
N SER A 35 -14.03 1.41 3.69
CA SER A 35 -13.78 2.77 4.20
C SER A 35 -14.35 2.89 5.61
N ARG A 36 -13.52 3.34 6.57
CA ARG A 36 -13.98 3.70 7.91
C ARG A 36 -14.65 5.06 7.87
N ASP A 37 -15.25 5.47 8.99
CA ASP A 37 -15.98 6.74 9.15
C ASP A 37 -15.21 8.00 8.69
N ASN A 38 -13.87 7.93 8.58
CA ASN A 38 -13.00 9.00 8.10
C ASN A 38 -12.88 9.08 6.56
N ALA A 39 -13.60 8.23 5.82
CA ALA A 39 -13.59 8.12 4.36
C ALA A 39 -12.20 7.83 3.73
N GLU A 40 -11.19 7.48 4.52
CA GLU A 40 -9.87 7.14 4.00
C GLU A 40 -9.83 5.69 3.53
N GLU A 41 -9.37 5.47 2.30
CA GLU A 41 -9.09 4.14 1.78
C GLU A 41 -7.91 3.52 2.54
N GLN A 42 -8.17 2.35 3.11
CA GLN A 42 -7.14 1.53 3.75
C GLN A 42 -6.87 0.28 2.92
N TYR A 43 -5.62 -0.14 2.89
CA TYR A 43 -5.21 -1.33 2.15
C TYR A 43 -4.54 -2.30 3.11
N ARG A 44 -4.91 -3.58 3.02
CA ARG A 44 -4.13 -4.64 3.66
C ARG A 44 -3.06 -5.07 2.69
N VAL A 45 -1.80 -4.98 3.09
CA VAL A 45 -0.63 -5.32 2.29
C VAL A 45 0.23 -6.40 2.95
N ARG A 46 1.01 -7.14 2.16
CA ARG A 46 1.99 -8.12 2.63
C ARG A 46 3.40 -7.70 2.22
N GLY A 47 4.30 -7.60 3.18
CA GLY A 47 5.71 -7.29 2.92
C GLY A 47 6.52 -8.51 2.48
N PRO A 48 7.77 -8.31 2.03
CA PRO A 48 8.69 -9.40 1.68
C PRO A 48 9.08 -10.26 2.90
N ASP A 49 8.90 -9.72 4.11
CA ASP A 49 9.03 -10.44 5.37
C ASP A 49 7.85 -11.39 5.67
N GLY A 50 6.88 -11.47 4.75
CA GLY A 50 5.70 -12.30 4.86
C GLY A 50 4.64 -11.75 5.82
N ARG A 51 4.87 -10.61 6.47
CA ARG A 51 3.95 -10.03 7.47
C ARG A 51 2.91 -9.14 6.81
N GLU A 52 1.66 -9.28 7.26
CA GLU A 52 0.54 -8.45 6.84
C GLU A 52 0.49 -7.13 7.64
N ARG A 53 0.15 -6.05 6.94
CA ARG A 53 0.01 -4.70 7.52
C ARG A 53 -1.22 -4.02 6.94
N VAL A 54 -1.85 -3.15 7.72
CA VAL A 54 -2.88 -2.24 7.22
C VAL A 54 -2.24 -0.87 7.07
N ILE A 55 -2.38 -0.27 5.89
CA ILE A 55 -1.82 1.03 5.55
C ILE A 55 -2.89 1.97 5.03
N GLY A 56 -2.72 3.26 5.24
CA GLY A 56 -3.51 4.30 4.59
C GLY A 56 -2.97 4.65 3.20
N HIS A 57 -3.80 5.30 2.38
CA HIS A 57 -3.37 5.79 1.05
C HIS A 57 -2.16 6.74 1.14
N HIS A 58 -2.08 7.55 2.20
CA HIS A 58 -1.00 8.52 2.42
C HIS A 58 0.38 7.89 2.67
N GLU A 59 0.44 6.59 2.98
CA GLU A 59 1.68 5.88 3.24
C GLU A 59 2.34 5.32 1.96
N ILE A 60 1.71 5.50 0.79
CA ILE A 60 2.18 4.91 -0.46
C ILE A 60 3.04 5.93 -1.22
N VAL A 61 4.27 5.54 -1.56
CA VAL A 61 5.16 6.36 -2.39
C VAL A 61 4.74 6.20 -3.86
N GLY A 62 4.48 7.35 -4.51
CA GLY A 62 3.78 7.48 -5.79
C GLY A 62 4.26 6.60 -6.94
N ASN A 63 3.27 6.22 -7.76
CA ASN A 63 3.29 5.18 -8.79
C ASN A 63 3.76 3.84 -8.25
N GLY A 64 2.87 3.17 -7.51
CA GLY A 64 2.79 1.73 -7.56
C GLY A 64 2.78 1.35 -9.03
N ALA A 65 3.96 0.99 -9.54
CA ALA A 65 4.06 0.37 -10.82
C ALA A 65 3.27 -0.91 -10.64
N ALA A 66 2.01 -0.89 -11.08
CA ALA A 66 1.34 -2.09 -11.52
C ALA A 66 2.40 -2.74 -12.40
N VAL A 67 3.07 -3.76 -11.86
CA VAL A 67 4.15 -4.43 -12.56
C VAL A 67 3.45 -4.96 -13.80
N ALA A 68 3.64 -4.25 -14.91
CA ALA A 68 2.99 -4.57 -16.16
C ALA A 68 3.55 -5.94 -16.50
N LYS A 69 2.72 -6.96 -16.27
CA LYS A 69 3.08 -8.33 -16.54
C LYS A 69 2.92 -8.55 -18.04
N ILE A 70 3.85 -8.07 -18.85
CA ILE A 70 4.16 -8.61 -20.19
C ILE A 70 5.54 -8.19 -20.65
#